data_AF-A0A6M0HT89-F1
#
_entry.id   AF-A0A6M0HT89-F1
#
_cell.length_a   1.000
_cell.length_b   1.000
_cell.length_c   1.000
_cell.angle_alpha   90.00
_cell.angle_beta   90.00
_cell.angle_gamma   90.00
#
_symmetry.space_group_name_H-M   'P 1'
#
loop_
_entity.id
_entity.type
_entity.pdbx_description
1 polymer ?
#
loop_
_entity_poly.entity_id
_entity_poly.type
_entity_poly.pdbx_seq_one_letter_code
_entity_poly.pdbx_strand_id
1 'polypeptide(L)'
;MPHHVCIDPNDQYAQAEVTVEFETTTGVVRLLSVHGASDDDILPDLDDVQRRALESEILEDHSRVVPAHDGPPHTRPIMDHRRTGTT
;
A
#
# COMPACT_ATOMS: atom_id res chain seq x y z
N MET A 1 4.58 -9.83 -11.74
CA MET A 1 5.14 -9.16 -10.56
C MET A 1 4.07 -8.22 -10.01
N PRO A 2 3.98 -7.99 -8.68
CA PRO A 2 3.09 -6.97 -8.14
C PRO A 2 3.58 -5.58 -8.55
N HIS A 3 2.63 -4.67 -8.78
CA HIS A 3 2.89 -3.27 -9.12
C HIS A 3 2.16 -2.37 -8.12
N HIS A 4 2.76 -1.22 -7.80
CA HIS A 4 2.17 -0.19 -6.95
C HIS A 4 2.37 1.17 -7.59
N VAL A 5 1.32 2.00 -7.59
CA VAL A 5 1.37 3.35 -8.16
C VAL A 5 1.70 4.30 -7.01
N CYS A 6 2.85 4.93 -7.10
CA CYS A 6 3.35 5.90 -6.13
C CYS A 6 3.35 7.29 -6.74
N ILE A 7 3.39 8.32 -5.90
CA ILE A 7 3.74 9.66 -6.35
C ILE A 7 5.21 9.68 -6.80
N ASP A 8 5.49 10.34 -7.92
CA ASP A 8 6.85 10.51 -8.43
C ASP A 8 7.71 11.23 -7.40
N PRO A 9 8.80 10.61 -6.91
CA PRO A 9 9.63 11.20 -5.87
C PRO A 9 10.53 12.33 -6.38
N ASN A 10 10.67 12.52 -7.70
CA ASN A 10 11.35 13.67 -8.30
C ASN A 10 10.38 14.85 -8.47
N ASP A 11 9.08 14.59 -8.50
CA ASP A 11 8.06 15.61 -8.63
C ASP A 11 7.76 16.26 -7.28
N GLN A 12 8.41 17.40 -7.05
CA GLN A 12 8.22 18.23 -5.85
C GLN A 12 6.77 18.72 -5.63
N TYR A 13 5.92 18.61 -6.65
CA TYR A 13 4.53 19.06 -6.62
C TYR A 13 3.53 17.92 -6.42
N ALA A 14 3.98 16.66 -6.36
CA ALA A 14 3.14 15.47 -6.20
C ALA A 14 1.99 15.36 -7.25
N GLN A 15 2.24 15.78 -8.48
CA GLN A 15 1.36 15.74 -9.64
C GLN A 15 1.64 14.57 -10.58
N ALA A 16 2.85 14.04 -10.56
CA ALA A 16 3.23 12.87 -11.36
C ALA A 16 3.13 11.59 -10.54
N GLU A 17 2.78 10.50 -11.22
CA GLU A 17 2.69 9.16 -10.66
C GLU A 17 3.71 8.26 -11.36
N VAL A 18 4.29 7.33 -10.61
CA VAL A 18 5.22 6.30 -11.09
C VAL A 18 4.69 4.92 -10.77
N THR A 19 4.93 3.98 -11.66
CA THR A 19 4.59 2.58 -11.44
C THR A 19 5.81 1.83 -10.94
N VAL A 20 5.75 1.36 -9.71
CA VAL A 20 6.83 0.60 -9.08
C VAL A 20 6.53 -0.89 -9.23
N GLU A 21 7.44 -1.61 -9.88
CA GLU A 21 7.48 -3.07 -9.85
C GLU A 21 8.38 -3.52 -8.70
N PHE A 22 7.88 -4.42 -7.86
CA PHE A 22 8.60 -4.86 -6.65
C PHE A 22 8.43 -6.35 -6.39
N GLU A 23 9.31 -6.90 -5.55
CA GLU A 23 9.12 -8.20 -4.92
C GLU A 23 8.88 -8.02 -3.42
N THR A 24 8.12 -8.93 -2.81
CA THR A 24 8.04 -9.05 -1.35
C THR A 24 8.59 -10.38 -0.89
N THR A 25 9.58 -10.31 -0.01
CA THR A 25 10.21 -11.49 0.59
C THR A 25 10.22 -11.30 2.11
N THR A 26 9.47 -12.16 2.81
CA THR A 26 9.45 -12.24 4.29
C THR A 26 9.35 -10.89 5.00
N GLY A 27 8.44 -10.02 4.57
CA GLY A 27 8.21 -8.70 5.19
C GLY A 27 9.15 -7.60 4.74
N VAL A 28 9.97 -7.84 3.72
CA VAL A 28 10.80 -6.84 3.06
C VAL A 28 10.26 -6.60 1.65
N VAL A 29 10.09 -5.34 1.29
CA VAL A 29 9.82 -4.88 -0.08
C VAL A 29 11.15 -4.63 -0.75
N ARG A 30 11.30 -5.10 -1.98
CA ARG A 30 12.48 -4.81 -2.80
C ARG A 30 12.05 -4.31 -4.17
N LEU A 31 12.49 -3.10 -4.49
CA LEU A 31 12.19 -2.45 -5.77
C LEU A 31 12.93 -3.19 -6.90
N LEU A 32 12.21 -3.54 -7.95
CA LEU A 32 12.75 -4.16 -9.16
C LEU A 32 12.92 -3.11 -10.26
N SER A 33 11.90 -2.28 -10.47
CA SER A 33 11.90 -1.19 -11.46
C SER A 33 10.92 -0.09 -11.03
N VAL A 34 11.18 1.14 -11.45
CA VAL A 34 10.31 2.31 -11.20
C VAL A 34 10.09 3.01 -12.53
N HIS A 35 8.91 2.87 -13.09
CA HIS A 35 8.55 3.44 -14.38
C HIS A 35 7.91 4.81 -14.20
N GLY A 36 8.56 5.84 -14.74
CA GLY A 36 8.06 7.20 -14.77
C GLY A 36 6.93 7.42 -15.78
N ALA A 37 6.50 8.68 -15.93
CA ALA A 37 5.49 9.07 -16.93
C ALA A 37 5.91 8.76 -18.39
N SER A 38 7.21 8.65 -18.65
CA SER A 38 7.79 8.29 -19.94
C SER A 38 8.03 6.78 -20.11
N ASP A 39 7.63 5.95 -19.14
CA ASP A 39 7.92 4.51 -19.05
C ASP A 39 9.42 4.16 -18.83
N ASP A 40 10.28 5.17 -18.72
CA ASP A 40 11.69 5.00 -18.37
C ASP A 40 11.86 4.49 -16.94
N ASP A 41 12.79 3.55 -16.76
CA ASP A 41 13.20 3.06 -15.43
C ASP A 41 14.06 4.13 -14.74
N ILE A 42 13.45 4.84 -13.79
CA ILE A 42 14.11 5.89 -13.01
C ILE A 42 14.74 5.37 -11.73
N LEU A 43 14.58 4.08 -11.41
CA LEU A 43 15.15 3.45 -10.22
C LEU A 43 16.65 3.74 -10.01
N PRO A 44 17.54 3.70 -11.03
CA PRO A 44 18.95 4.04 -10.85
C PRO A 44 19.20 5.52 -10.54
N ASP A 45 18.29 6.42 -10.94
CA ASP A 45 18.38 7.87 -10.70
C ASP A 45 17.85 8.27 -9.33
N LEU A 46 17.16 7.38 -8.60
CA LEU A 46 16.63 7.68 -7.27
C LEU A 46 17.74 7.66 -6.20
N ASP A 47 17.73 8.66 -5.33
CA ASP A 47 18.52 8.67 -4.10
C ASP A 47 17.99 7.67 -3.06
N ASP A 48 18.82 7.29 -2.09
CA ASP A 48 18.44 6.34 -1.03
C ASP A 48 17.23 6.83 -0.21
N VAL A 49 17.03 8.14 -0.07
CA VAL A 49 15.85 8.71 0.61
C VAL A 49 14.58 8.46 -0.19
N GLN A 50 14.63 8.67 -1.51
CA GLN A 50 13.48 8.47 -2.40
C GLN A 50 13.13 6.99 -2.50
N ARG A 51 14.14 6.11 -2.64
CA ARG A 51 13.94 4.66 -2.64
C ARG A 51 13.25 4.17 -1.36
N ARG A 52 13.73 4.62 -0.19
CA ARG A 52 13.13 4.25 1.09
C ARG A 52 11.71 4.78 1.27
N ALA A 53 11.38 5.94 0.69
CA ALA A 53 10.03 6.46 0.70
C ALA A 53 9.07 5.54 -0.08
N LEU A 54 9.45 5.12 -1.28
CA LEU A 54 8.69 4.16 -2.09
C LEU A 54 8.54 2.81 -1.37
N GLU A 55 9.62 2.27 -0.81
CA GLU A 55 9.59 1.00 -0.07
C GLU A 55 8.65 1.08 1.15
N SER A 56 8.64 2.20 1.88
CA SER A 56 7.77 2.40 3.04
C SER A 56 6.31 2.46 2.62
N GLU A 57 5.98 3.24 1.59
CA GLU A 57 4.62 3.36 1.07
C GLU A 57 4.07 2.01 0.61
N ILE A 58 4.85 1.27 -0.17
CA ILE A 58 4.48 -0.07 -0.66
C ILE A 58 4.32 -1.05 0.50
N LEU A 59 5.21 -1.00 1.51
CA LEU A 59 5.11 -1.88 2.68
C LEU A 59 3.86 -1.56 3.51
N GLU A 60 3.56 -0.28 3.72
CA GLU A 60 2.37 0.16 4.44
C GLU A 60 1.08 -0.26 3.73
N ASP A 61 1.00 -0.06 2.41
CA ASP A 61 -0.15 -0.49 1.61
C ASP A 61 -0.27 -2.02 1.57
N HIS A 62 0.82 -2.74 1.27
CA HIS A 62 0.79 -4.19 1.19
C HIS A 62 0.50 -4.83 2.55
N SER A 63 0.98 -4.27 3.66
CA SER A 63 0.65 -4.76 5.01
C SER A 63 -0.84 -4.65 5.34
N ARG A 64 -1.56 -3.67 4.76
CA ARG A 64 -3.03 -3.57 4.89
C ARG A 64 -3.76 -4.64 4.08
N VAL A 65 -3.18 -5.07 2.97
CA VAL A 65 -3.77 -6.07 2.07
C VAL A 65 -3.54 -7.51 2.54
N VAL A 66 -2.55 -7.75 3.41
CA VAL A 66 -2.43 -9.02 4.13
C VAL A 66 -3.30 -8.93 5.39
N PRO A 67 -4.55 -9.43 5.39
CA PRO A 67 -5.27 -9.55 6.64
C PRO A 67 -4.45 -10.48 7.53
N ALA A 68 -4.22 -10.07 8.76
CA ALA A 68 -4.11 -11.00 9.87
C ALA A 68 -5.42 -11.80 9.94
N HIS A 69 -5.61 -12.77 9.04
CA HIS A 69 -6.74 -13.69 9.04
C HIS A 69 -6.36 -14.90 9.90
N ASP A 70 -6.13 -14.64 11.18
CA ASP A 70 -6.38 -15.61 12.25
C ASP A 70 -6.96 -14.88 13.47
N GLY A 71 -8.12 -14.27 13.26
CA GLY A 71 -8.89 -13.63 14.31
C GLY A 71 -10.37 -13.58 13.90
N PRO A 72 -11.30 -14.15 14.69
CA PRO A 72 -12.69 -14.29 14.28
C PRO A 72 -13.34 -12.91 14.07
N PRO A 73 -14.34 -12.81 13.18
CA PRO A 73 -15.01 -11.56 12.92
C PRO A 73 -15.65 -11.08 14.22
N HIS A 74 -15.26 -9.89 14.68
CA HIS A 74 -15.99 -9.20 15.73
C HIS A 74 -17.39 -8.88 15.19
N THR A 75 -18.31 -9.79 15.47
CA THR A 75 -19.75 -9.60 15.39
C THR A 75 -20.07 -8.32 16.14
N ARG A 76 -20.39 -7.25 15.41
CA ARG A 76 -20.99 -6.06 16.01
C ARG A 76 -22.27 -6.54 16.70
N PRO A 77 -22.54 -6.22 17.97
CA PRO A 77 -23.83 -6.54 18.55
C PRO A 77 -24.87 -5.72 17.79
N ILE A 78 -25.68 -6.40 16.97
CA ILE A 78 -26.94 -5.86 16.50
C ILE A 78 -27.77 -5.64 17.76
N MET A 79 -27.90 -4.38 18.17
CA MET A 79 -28.81 -3.97 19.22
C MET A 79 -30.23 -4.32 18.74
N ASP A 80 -30.71 -5.49 19.15
CA ASP A 80 -32.07 -5.95 18.96
C ASP A 80 -32.99 -5.03 19.77
N HIS A 81 -33.71 -4.15 19.07
CA HIS A 81 -34.74 -3.31 19.69
C HIS A 81 -36.03 -4.12 19.80
N ARG A 82 -36.05 -5.19 20.60
CA ARG A 82 -37.31 -5.76 21.09
C ARG A 82 -37.84 -4.89 22.21
N ARG A 83 -38.58 -3.84 21.82
CA ARG A 83 -39.53 -3.17 22.71
C ARG A 83 -40.69 -4.13 22.96
N THR A 84 -40.61 -4.85 24.08
CA THR A 84 -41.74 -5.52 24.70
C THR A 84 -42.76 -4.47 25.14
N GLY A 85 -43.90 -4.40 24.46
CA GLY A 85 -45.11 -3.79 24.99
C GLY A 85 -45.99 -4.90 25.57
N THR A 86 -46.00 -5.04 26.89
CA THR A 86 -46.88 -5.93 27.63
C THR A 86 -47.66 -5.08 28.64
N THR A 87 -48.99 -5.23 28.60
CA THR A 87 -50.01 -4.78 29.57
C THR A 87 -50.33 -3.30 29.64
#